data_AF-A0A139Q936-F1
#
_entry.id   AF-A0A139Q936-F1
#
_cell.length_a   1.000
_cell.length_b   1.000
_cell.length_c   1.000
_cell.angle_alpha   90.00
_cell.angle_beta   90.00
_cell.angle_gamma   90.00
#
_symmetry.space_group_name_H-M   'P 1'
#
loop_
_entity.id
_entity.type
_entity.pdbx_description
1 polymer ?
#
loop_
_entity_poly.entity_id
_entity_poly.type
_entity_poly.pdbx_seq_one_letter_code
_entity_poly.pdbx_strand_id
1 'polypeptide(L)' 'MQNFIIDLALDVIEDPIAFGQELDHVVGVVEHGLFNQMVDKVIVAGRDGVQILTSKKAN' A
#
# COMPACT_ATOMS: atom_id res chain seq x y z
N MET A 1 23.16 7.36 0.42
CA MET A 1 22.02 8.15 0.94
C MET A 1 21.43 7.39 2.13
N GLN A 2 21.13 8.06 3.23
CA GLN A 2 20.55 7.47 4.44
C GLN A 2 19.28 8.26 4.75
N ASN A 3 18.12 7.62 4.67
CA ASN A 3 16.81 8.23 4.94
C ASN A 3 16.27 7.70 6.27
N PHE A 4 15.33 8.42 6.87
CA PHE A 4 14.57 7.97 8.02
C PHE A 4 13.23 7.34 7.59
N ILE A 5 12.65 6.54 8.47
CA ILE A 5 11.29 6.01 8.32
C ILE A 5 10.43 6.67 9.41
N ILE A 6 9.25 7.14 9.01
CA ILE A 6 8.22 7.66 9.92
C ILE A 6 7.00 6.76 9.78
N ASP A 7 6.59 6.13 10.88
CA ASP A 7 5.38 5.33 10.94
C ASP A 7 4.18 6.23 11.29
N LEU A 8 3.15 6.21 10.45
CA LEU A 8 1.91 6.96 10.68
C LEU A 8 0.82 6.03 11.24
N ALA A 9 0.35 6.29 12.46
CA ALA A 9 -0.75 5.56 13.07
C ALA A 9 -2.10 6.18 12.64
N LEU A 10 -2.65 5.71 11.50
CA LEU A 10 -3.81 6.32 10.84
C LEU A 10 -5.14 5.58 11.03
N ASP A 11 -5.15 4.45 11.74
CA ASP A 11 -6.27 3.50 11.91
C ASP A 11 -6.90 3.00 10.58
N VAL A 12 -7.50 3.87 9.78
CA VAL A 12 -8.10 3.61 8.46
C VAL A 12 -7.64 4.67 7.45
N ILE A 13 -7.28 4.24 6.24
CA ILE A 13 -7.00 5.12 5.10
C ILE A 13 -8.16 5.01 4.11
N GLU A 14 -9.06 6.00 4.11
CA GLU A 14 -10.29 5.99 3.30
C GLU A 14 -10.02 6.01 1.79
N ASP A 15 -9.04 6.80 1.36
CA ASP A 15 -8.59 6.87 -0.04
C ASP A 15 -7.06 6.74 -0.12
N PRO A 16 -6.53 5.52 -0.27
CA PRO A 16 -5.09 5.29 -0.27
C PRO A 16 -4.41 5.82 -1.55
N ILE A 17 -5.14 6.05 -2.65
CA ILE A 17 -4.57 6.61 -3.88
C ILE A 17 -4.36 8.11 -3.69
N ALA A 18 -5.40 8.83 -3.25
CA ALA A 18 -5.29 10.27 -2.99
C ALA A 18 -4.27 10.56 -1.88
N PHE A 19 -4.25 9.72 -0.83
CA PHE A 19 -3.29 9.88 0.26
C PHE A 19 -1.84 9.66 -0.18
N GLY A 20 -1.58 8.66 -1.02
CA GLY A 20 -0.24 8.47 -1.61
C GLY A 20 0.19 9.66 -2.46
N GLN A 21 -0.70 10.17 -3.33
CA GLN A 21 -0.45 11.37 -4.11
C GLN A 21 -0.14 12.58 -3.23
N GLU A 22 -0.81 12.75 -2.09
CA GLU A 22 -0.49 13.82 -1.16
C GLU A 22 0.93 13.67 -0.59
N LEU A 23 1.30 12.46 -0.14
CA LEU A 23 2.63 12.17 0.41
C LEU A 23 3.75 12.44 -0.60
N ASP A 24 3.54 12.14 -1.89
CA ASP A 24 4.50 12.42 -2.96
C ASP A 24 4.83 13.92 -3.10
N HIS A 25 3.89 14.80 -2.73
CA HIS A 25 4.06 16.25 -2.83
C HIS A 25 4.58 16.88 -1.53
N VAL A 26 4.81 16.09 -0.47
CA VAL A 26 5.38 16.59 0.80
C VAL A 26 6.89 16.70 0.69
N VAL A 27 7.42 17.91 0.84
CA VAL A 27 8.87 18.17 0.84
C VAL A 27 9.57 17.34 1.91
N GLY A 28 10.57 16.56 1.49
CA GLY A 28 11.36 15.70 2.37
C GLY A 28 10.83 14.27 2.50
N VAL A 29 9.63 13.98 2.00
CA VAL A 29 9.20 12.60 1.77
C VAL A 29 9.94 12.06 0.56
N VAL A 30 10.56 10.89 0.72
CA VAL A 30 11.31 10.22 -0.34
C VAL A 30 10.42 9.20 -1.06
N GLU A 31 9.64 8.46 -0.29
CA GLU A 31 8.62 7.50 -0.75
C GLU A 31 7.68 7.16 0.43
N HIS A 32 6.59 6.45 0.16
CA HIS A 32 5.58 5.95 1.07
C HIS A 32 5.33 4.45 0.89
N GLY A 33 4.72 3.81 1.90
CA GLY A 33 4.48 2.36 1.91
C GLY A 33 3.19 1.88 1.22
N LEU A 34 2.59 2.69 0.33
CA LEU A 34 1.27 2.39 -0.26
C LEU A 34 1.44 1.83 -1.67
N PHE A 35 1.24 0.52 -1.81
CA PHE A 35 1.40 -0.20 -3.08
C PHE A 35 0.07 -0.29 -3.84
N ASN A 36 -0.46 0.87 -4.23
CA ASN A 36 -1.76 0.98 -4.89
C ASN A 36 -1.73 0.44 -6.32
N GLN A 37 -2.75 -0.35 -6.71
CA GLN A 37 -2.92 -0.88 -8.07
C GLN A 37 -1.76 -1.76 -8.61
N MET A 38 -0.83 -2.18 -7.74
CA MET A 38 0.34 -2.97 -8.15
C MET A 38 0.07 -4.47 -8.13
N VAL A 39 -0.67 -4.97 -7.14
CA VAL A 39 -0.83 -6.42 -6.92
C VAL A 39 -1.68 -7.10 -8.01
N ASP A 40 -1.20 -8.25 -8.50
CA ASP A 40 -1.93 -9.13 -9.43
C ASP A 40 -2.58 -10.33 -8.75
N LYS A 41 -1.91 -10.91 -7.75
CA LYS A 41 -2.38 -12.06 -6.98
C LYS A 41 -2.03 -11.93 -5.51
N VAL A 42 -2.94 -12.37 -4.64
CA VAL A 42 -2.74 -12.45 -3.18
C VAL A 42 -2.92 -13.91 -2.76
N ILE A 43 -1.93 -14.47 -2.07
CA ILE A 43 -1.97 -15.83 -1.52
C ILE A 43 -2.09 -15.72 0.00
N VAL A 44 -3.22 -16.16 0.55
CA VAL A 44 -3.54 -16.07 1.99
C VAL A 44 -3.56 -17.47 2.59
N ALA A 45 -2.65 -17.78 3.50
CA ALA A 45 -2.66 -19.01 4.27
C ALA A 45 -3.36 -18.79 5.62
N GLY A 46 -4.33 -19.65 5.94
CA GLY A 46 -5.09 -19.60 7.18
C GLY A 46 -5.43 -20.99 7.72
N ARG A 47 -6.21 -21.04 8.81
CA ARG A 47 -6.61 -22.29 9.46
C ARG A 47 -7.36 -23.24 8.52
N ASP A 48 -8.10 -22.69 7.56
CA ASP A 48 -8.91 -23.43 6.59
C ASP A 48 -8.15 -23.76 5.28
N GLY A 49 -6.84 -23.50 5.24
CA GLY A 49 -5.98 -23.74 4.08
C GLY A 49 -5.54 -22.47 3.35
N VAL A 50 -5.18 -22.61 2.08
CA VAL A 50 -4.64 -21.53 1.24
C VAL A 50 -5.70 -20.99 0.29
N GLN A 51 -5.88 -19.68 0.27
CA GLN A 51 -6.74 -18.95 -0.67
C GLN A 51 -5.87 -18.18 -1.67
N ILE A 52 -6.23 -18.23 -2.95
CA ILE A 52 -5.56 -17.49 -4.02
C ILE A 52 -6.56 -16.49 -4.62
N LEU A 53 -6.34 -15.21 -4.38
CA LEU A 53 -7.14 -14.10 -4.92
C LEU A 53 -6.43 -13.51 -6.13
N THR A 54 -7.16 -13.23 -7.22
CA THR A 54 -6.62 -12.51 -8.39
C THR A 54 -7.22 -11.12 -8.44
N SER A 55 -6.39 -10.12 -8.72
CA SER A 55 -6.76 -8.71 -8.80
C SER A 55 -7.79 -8.44 -9.90
N LYS A 56 -8.66 -7.46 -9.66
CA LYS A 56 -9.64 -6.94 -10.63
C LYS A 56 -9.22 -5.60 -11.23
N LYS A 57 -7.97 -5.17 -11.03
CA LYS A 57 -7.49 -3.91 -11.60
C LYS A 57 -7.70 -3.91 -13.12
N ALA A 58 -8.17 -2.79 -13.65
CA ALA A 58 -8.24 -2.60 -15.09
C ALA A 58 -6.81 -2.53 -15.65
N ASN A 59 -6.60 -3.09 -16.84
CA ASN A 59 -5.36 -2.91 -17.60
C ASN A 59 -5.24 -1.49 -18.13
#